data_AF-A0A3B9DCJ1-F1
#
_entry.id   AF-A0A3B9DCJ1-F1
#
_cell.length_a   1.000
_cell.length_b   1.000
_cell.length_c   1.000
_cell.angle_alpha   90.00
_cell.angle_beta   90.00
_cell.angle_gamma   90.00
#
_symmetry.space_group_name_H-M   'P 1'
#
loop_
_entity.id
_entity.type
_entity.pdbx_description
1 polymer ?
#
loop_
_entity_poly.entity_id
_entity_poly.type
_entity_poly.pdbx_seq_one_letter_code
_entity_poly.pdbx_strand_id
1 'polypeptide(L)'
;MSDIIRIGNCSGFYGDRLAAAREMVEGGGIDVLSGDYLAELTMAILHNQRETRGSHLGYVGTFLKQVREVAASCRKRNIKIVS
;
A
#
# COMPACT_ATOMS: atom_id res chain seq x y z
N MET A 1 12.24 14.99 17.52
CA MET A 1 12.19 14.24 16.25
C MET A 1 13.63 13.97 15.85
N SER A 2 13.93 12.77 15.35
CA SER A 2 15.20 12.50 14.69
C SER A 2 15.30 13.39 13.44
N ASP A 3 16.47 13.93 13.13
CA ASP A 3 16.72 14.71 11.89
C ASP A 3 16.59 13.84 10.61
N ILE A 4 16.42 12.53 10.78
CA ILE A 4 16.28 11.54 9.71
C ILE A 4 14.84 11.00 9.73
N ILE A 5 14.21 10.98 8.55
CA ILE A 5 12.93 10.32 8.28
C ILE A 5 13.19 9.07 7.43
N ARG A 6 12.73 7.90 7.89
CA ARG A 6 12.82 6.62 7.18
C ARG A 6 11.50 6.34 6.47
N ILE A 7 11.56 6.25 5.15
CA ILE A 7 10.40 5.98 4.29
C ILE A 7 10.55 4.57 3.72
N GLY A 8 9.54 3.73 3.94
CA GLY A 8 9.46 2.37 3.41
C GLY A 8 8.32 2.24 2.41
N ASN A 9 8.63 1.85 1.17
CA ASN A 9 7.62 1.54 0.17
C ASN A 9 7.19 0.06 0.29
N CYS A 10 5.89 -0.23 0.16
CA CYS A 10 5.33 -1.59 0.24
C CYS A 10 4.58 -2.06 -1.00
N SER A 11 4.69 -1.38 -2.14
CA SER A 11 4.04 -1.78 -3.39
C SER A 11 4.76 -1.23 -4.61
N GLY A 12 4.89 -2.06 -5.64
CA GLY A 12 5.35 -1.63 -6.97
C GLY A 12 4.25 -1.60 -8.02
N PHE A 13 3.34 -2.58 -8.06
CA PHE A 13 2.23 -2.66 -9.02
C PHE A 13 1.01 -3.38 -8.44
N TYR A 14 -0.15 -3.28 -9.09
CA TYR A 14 -1.33 -4.01 -8.62
C TYR A 14 -1.20 -5.53 -8.84
N GLY A 15 -1.14 -6.28 -7.73
CA GLY A 15 -0.86 -7.72 -7.73
C GLY A 15 0.49 -8.09 -7.12
N ASP A 16 1.26 -7.10 -6.67
CA ASP A 16 2.50 -7.29 -5.92
C ASP A 16 2.28 -7.97 -4.55
N ARG A 17 3.37 -8.19 -3.83
CA ARG A 17 3.46 -8.95 -2.59
C ARG A 17 2.63 -8.33 -1.46
N LEU A 18 1.52 -8.98 -1.13
CA LEU A 18 0.59 -8.53 -0.10
C LEU A 18 1.25 -8.32 1.27
N ALA A 19 2.15 -9.21 1.67
CA ALA A 19 2.82 -9.20 2.98
C ALA A 19 3.81 -8.04 3.17
N ALA A 20 4.19 -7.32 2.11
CA ALA A 20 5.21 -6.28 2.17
C ALA A 20 4.89 -5.18 3.20
N ALA A 21 3.62 -4.75 3.29
CA ALA A 21 3.20 -3.74 4.25
C ALA A 21 3.46 -4.19 5.70
N ARG A 22 3.13 -5.43 6.04
CA ARG A 22 3.37 -6.00 7.37
C ARG A 22 4.86 -6.08 7.66
N GLU A 23 5.64 -6.62 6.74
CA GLU A 23 7.09 -6.76 6.90
C GLU A 23 7.79 -5.41 7.15
N MET A 24 7.39 -4.36 6.41
CA MET A 24 7.94 -3.02 6.58
C MET A 24 7.58 -2.42 7.94
N VAL A 25 6.33 -2.60 8.39
CA VAL A 25 5.85 -2.07 9.68
C VAL A 25 6.44 -2.82 10.88
N GLU A 26 6.60 -4.14 10.76
CA GLU A 26 7.09 -4.97 11.85
C GLU A 26 8.61 -4.95 11.97
N GLY A 27 9.34 -4.98 10.83
CA GLY A 27 10.80 -5.09 10.79
C GLY A 27 11.57 -3.81 10.43
N GLY A 28 10.95 -2.83 9.78
CA GLY A 28 11.67 -1.76 9.07
C GLY A 28 12.12 -0.55 9.89
N GLY A 29 11.67 -0.39 11.15
CA GLY A 29 11.96 0.81 11.94
C GLY A 29 11.65 2.12 11.21
N ILE A 30 10.59 2.12 10.38
CA ILE A 30 10.22 3.22 9.50
C ILE A 30 9.35 4.27 10.21
N ASP A 31 9.38 5.49 9.69
CA ASP A 31 8.51 6.59 10.12
C ASP A 31 7.32 6.75 9.18
N VAL A 32 7.50 6.39 7.90
CA VAL A 32 6.47 6.48 6.86
C VAL A 32 6.40 5.18 6.09
N LEU A 33 5.20 4.62 5.99
CA LEU A 33 4.85 3.57 5.04
C LEU A 33 4.25 4.24 3.80
N SER A 34 4.92 4.10 2.65
CA SER A 34 4.39 4.52 1.36
C SER A 34 3.93 3.35 0.51
N GLY A 35 3.03 3.60 -0.42
CA GLY A 35 2.70 2.66 -1.47
C GLY A 35 2.32 3.40 -2.74
N ASP A 36 2.95 3.03 -3.85
CA ASP A 36 2.54 3.40 -5.19
C ASP A 36 2.24 2.14 -6.01
N TYR A 37 1.39 2.28 -7.02
CA TYR A 37 1.03 1.18 -7.91
C TYR A 37 1.31 1.66 -9.33
N LEU A 38 2.44 1.23 -9.90
CA LEU A 38 2.94 1.61 -11.22
C LEU A 38 1.79 1.88 -12.20
N ALA A 39 1.69 3.13 -12.66
CA ALA A 39 0.47 3.65 -13.25
C ALA A 39 0.04 2.87 -14.50
N GLU A 40 0.93 2.63 -15.45
CA GLU A 40 0.57 2.04 -16.75
C GLU A 40 -0.04 0.64 -16.61
N LEU A 41 0.65 -0.28 -15.93
CA LEU A 41 0.16 -1.64 -15.70
C LEU A 41 -1.07 -1.64 -14.80
N THR A 42 -1.05 -0.86 -13.72
CA THR A 42 -2.16 -0.82 -12.75
C THR A 42 -3.43 -0.30 -13.41
N MET A 43 -3.35 0.82 -14.13
CA MET A 43 -4.52 1.43 -14.78
C MET A 43 -5.10 0.51 -15.86
N ALA A 44 -4.26 -0.20 -16.63
CA ALA A 44 -4.75 -1.19 -17.60
C ALA A 44 -5.56 -2.30 -16.92
N ILE A 45 -5.08 -2.84 -15.80
CA ILE A 45 -5.78 -3.87 -15.01
C ILE A 45 -7.09 -3.31 -14.43
N LEU A 46 -7.04 -2.14 -13.80
CA LEU A 46 -8.20 -1.51 -13.17
C LEU A 46 -9.29 -1.15 -14.18
N HIS A 47 -8.89 -0.64 -15.35
CA HIS A 47 -9.80 -0.38 -16.46
C HIS A 47 -10.47 -1.68 -16.92
N ASN A 48 -9.70 -2.73 -17.21
CA ASN A 48 -10.26 -4.01 -17.62
C ASN A 48 -11.22 -4.61 -16.57
N GLN A 49 -10.90 -4.52 -15.28
CA GLN A 49 -11.81 -4.95 -14.21
C GLN A 49 -13.13 -4.18 -14.23
N ARG A 50 -13.06 -2.85 -14.41
CA ARG A 50 -14.25 -2.00 -14.48
C ARG A 50 -15.14 -2.36 -15.68
N GLU A 51 -14.54 -2.57 -16.85
CA GLU A 51 -15.27 -2.93 -18.08
C GLU A 51 -15.89 -4.34 -18.01
N THR A 52 -15.16 -5.32 -17.47
CA THR A 52 -15.58 -6.73 -17.50
C THR A 52 -16.45 -7.15 -16.31
N ARG A 53 -16.32 -6.48 -15.15
CA ARG A 53 -16.98 -6.89 -13.89
C ARG A 53 -17.88 -5.80 -13.30
N GLY A 54 -17.84 -4.58 -13.85
CA GLY A 54 -18.80 -3.51 -13.54
C GLY A 54 -18.18 -2.25 -12.94
N SER A 55 -18.98 -1.17 -12.97
CA SER A 55 -18.58 0.19 -12.61
C SER A 55 -18.18 0.41 -11.14
N HIS A 56 -18.48 -0.55 -10.26
CA HIS A 56 -18.11 -0.53 -8.85
C HIS A 56 -16.65 -0.95 -8.59
N LEU A 57 -15.93 -1.42 -9.62
CA LEU A 57 -14.49 -1.68 -9.58
C LEU A 57 -13.69 -0.50 -10.17
N GLY A 58 -12.39 -0.71 -10.39
CA GLY A 58 -11.47 0.33 -10.87
C GLY A 58 -10.61 0.95 -9.77
N TYR A 59 -10.45 0.26 -8.64
CA TYR A 59 -9.57 0.66 -7.54
C TYR A 59 -8.73 -0.53 -7.05
N VAL A 60 -7.63 -0.22 -6.36
CA VAL A 60 -6.71 -1.24 -5.85
C VAL A 60 -7.27 -1.88 -4.57
N GLY A 61 -8.01 -2.99 -4.72
CA GLY A 61 -8.63 -3.67 -3.58
C GLY A 61 -7.65 -4.27 -2.56
N THR A 62 -6.40 -4.56 -2.97
CA THR A 62 -5.36 -5.06 -2.07
C THR A 62 -4.86 -4.01 -1.09
N PHE A 63 -4.89 -2.72 -1.47
CA PHE A 63 -4.54 -1.61 -0.59
C PHE A 63 -5.33 -1.65 0.72
N LEU A 64 -6.66 -1.80 0.61
CA LEU A 64 -7.55 -1.86 1.78
C LEU A 64 -7.23 -3.05 2.69
N LYS A 65 -6.81 -4.18 2.12
CA LYS A 65 -6.39 -5.36 2.89
C LYS A 65 -5.09 -5.10 3.64
N GLN A 66 -4.10 -4.53 2.96
CA GLN A 66 -2.80 -4.16 3.56
C GLN A 66 -2.98 -3.15 4.68
N VAL A 67 -3.70 -2.05 4.44
CA VAL A 67 -3.96 -1.02 5.47
C VAL A 67 -4.71 -1.61 6.65
N ARG A 68 -5.72 -2.46 6.42
CA ARG A 68 -6.45 -3.11 7.52
C ARG A 68 -5.54 -3.98 8.38
N GLU A 69 -4.58 -4.67 7.78
CA GLU A 69 -3.62 -5.51 8.51
C GLU A 69 -2.67 -4.67 9.39
N VAL A 70 -2.22 -3.51 8.89
CA VAL A 70 -1.13 -2.76 9.56
C VAL A 70 -1.56 -1.50 10.30
N ALA A 71 -2.79 -1.01 10.13
CA ALA A 71 -3.23 0.28 10.68
C ALA A 71 -3.06 0.39 12.20
N ALA A 72 -3.42 -0.67 12.94
CA ALA A 72 -3.28 -0.69 14.39
C ALA A 72 -1.81 -0.62 14.82
N SER A 73 -0.93 -1.37 14.16
CA SER A 73 0.51 -1.36 14.40
C SER A 73 1.15 -0.03 14.04
N CYS A 74 0.76 0.57 12.90
CA CYS A 74 1.20 1.89 12.49
C CYS A 74 0.83 2.94 13.52
N ARG A 75 -0.42 2.93 14.02
CA ARG A 75 -0.87 3.86 15.06
C ARG A 75 -0.05 3.72 16.34
N LYS A 76 0.16 2.48 16.82
CA LYS A 76 0.95 2.21 18.05
C LYS A 76 2.40 2.66 17.93
N ARG A 77 2.99 2.56 16.73
CA ARG A 77 4.39 2.89 16.44
C ARG A 77 4.58 4.30 15.88
N ASN A 78 3.50 5.10 15.78
CA ASN A 78 3.49 6.43 15.17
C ASN A 78 4.02 6.47 13.71
N ILE A 79 3.74 5.42 12.94
CA ILE A 79 4.08 5.33 11.52
C ILE A 79 2.98 6.01 10.70
N LYS A 80 3.35 6.91 9.79
CA LYS A 80 2.42 7.58 8.88
C LYS A 80 2.23 6.76 7.61
N ILE A 81 0.99 6.59 7.16
CA ILE A 81 0.68 5.97 5.86
C ILE A 81 0.47 7.07 4.82
N VAL A 82 1.11 6.95 3.65
CA VAL A 82 0.99 7.88 2.52
C VAL A 82 0.80 7.05 1.23
N SER A 83 -0.25 7.34 0.45
CA SER A 83 -0.57 6.68 -0.82
C SER A 83 -1.29 7.65 -1.75
#